data_AF-A0A6G1DCI8-F1
#
_entry.id   AF-A0A6G1DCI8-F1
#
_cell.length_a   1.000
_cell.length_b   1.000
_cell.length_c   1.000
_cell.angle_alpha   90.00
_cell.angle_beta   90.00
_cell.angle_gamma   90.00
#
_symmetry.space_group_name_H-M   'P 1'
#
loop_
_entity.id
_entity.type
_entity.pdbx_description
1 polymer ?
#
loop_
_entity_poly.entity_id
_entity_poly.type
_entity_poly.pdbx_seq_one_letter_code
_entity_poly.pdbx_strand_id
1 'polypeptide(L)'
;MLHGLIHSAIHGHPVPAATKAFVAMLLKDYPSRDCVQKVLDEAFLSRLETVKELMGKYASPDFRVAVDSDERDAIQRLNLQSAVLNVRHLLWLIERMVDMKVADNAVKLWSEQAALTADLQKLLNDVDMWKNITPGLPVLVTRCTLRFTNSVVNGETLVPRQVRTKLVRSWLPVLNVCRNMVQPMQCGYKSPNCQELEETFLQIISTLPVTDAQELLQQCLGFSTRNVDDCPHLVAAFKTWFRRAGRAPQGAEN
;
A
#
# COMPACT_ATOMS: atom_id res chain seq x y z
N MET A 1 9.89 23.82 14.59
CA MET A 1 9.47 24.45 13.30
C MET A 1 9.04 23.41 12.26
N LEU A 2 9.90 22.46 11.84
CA LEU A 2 9.56 21.43 10.83
C LEU A 2 8.25 20.67 11.12
N HIS A 3 8.04 20.23 12.37
CA HIS A 3 6.80 19.60 12.79
C HIS A 3 5.57 20.48 12.55
N GLY A 4 5.70 21.79 12.78
CA GLY A 4 4.64 22.77 12.51
C GLY A 4 4.33 22.90 11.01
N LEU A 5 5.35 22.89 10.13
CA LEU A 5 5.16 22.94 8.68
C LEU A 5 4.42 21.70 8.17
N ILE A 6 4.83 20.52 8.60
CA ILE A 6 4.17 19.26 8.24
C ILE A 6 2.75 19.23 8.80
N HIS A 7 2.56 19.66 10.05
CA HIS A 7 1.23 19.77 10.65
C HIS A 7 0.31 20.71 9.83
N SER A 8 0.78 21.89 9.42
CA SER A 8 0.03 22.83 8.58
C SER A 8 -0.28 22.27 7.20
N ALA A 9 0.63 21.51 6.59
CA ALA A 9 0.41 20.85 5.30
C ALA A 9 -0.61 19.70 5.37
N ILE A 10 -0.84 19.14 6.55
CA ILE A 10 -1.77 18.03 6.80
C ILE A 10 -3.12 18.54 7.31
N HIS A 11 -3.15 19.56 8.18
CA HIS A 11 -4.35 19.95 8.94
C HIS A 11 -4.97 21.30 8.57
N GLY A 12 -4.35 22.11 7.70
CA GLY A 12 -5.03 23.33 7.24
C GLY A 12 -6.27 22.95 6.44
N HIS A 13 -7.44 23.52 6.73
CA HIS A 13 -8.63 23.25 5.93
C HIS A 13 -9.21 24.54 5.36
N PRO A 14 -9.25 24.69 4.01
CA PRO A 14 -8.58 23.85 3.01
C PRO A 14 -7.06 24.12 2.95
N VAL A 15 -6.18 23.10 2.90
CA VAL A 15 -4.76 23.30 2.52
C VAL A 15 -4.69 23.47 1.01
N PRO A 16 -4.33 24.65 0.48
CA PRO A 16 -4.10 24.80 -0.96
C PRO A 16 -2.96 23.87 -1.42
N ALA A 17 -3.05 23.33 -2.63
CA ALA A 17 -1.96 22.56 -3.22
C ALA A 17 -0.62 23.34 -3.20
N ALA A 18 -0.69 24.66 -3.34
CA ALA A 18 0.44 25.58 -3.20
C ALA A 18 1.12 25.49 -1.82
N THR A 19 0.37 25.35 -0.73
CA THR A 19 0.95 25.21 0.62
C THR A 19 1.67 23.87 0.76
N LYS A 20 1.11 22.78 0.23
CA LYS A 20 1.79 21.48 0.20
C LYS A 20 3.07 21.51 -0.64
N ALA A 21 3.05 22.20 -1.79
CA ALA A 21 4.23 22.38 -2.64
C ALA A 21 5.29 23.25 -1.95
N PHE A 22 4.88 24.33 -1.28
CA PHE A 22 5.77 25.20 -0.53
C PHE A 22 6.45 24.46 0.63
N VAL A 23 5.68 23.69 1.41
CA VAL A 23 6.25 22.84 2.47
C VAL A 23 7.19 21.78 1.90
N ALA A 24 6.85 21.17 0.75
CA ALA A 24 7.74 20.21 0.09
C ALA A 24 9.08 20.84 -0.33
N MET A 25 9.06 22.06 -0.86
CA MET A 25 10.25 22.84 -1.19
C MET A 25 11.09 23.10 0.06
N LEU A 26 10.47 23.60 1.14
CA LEU A 26 11.16 23.87 2.39
C LEU A 26 11.80 22.62 3.02
N LEU A 27 11.15 21.46 2.92
CA LEU A 27 11.70 20.19 3.41
C LEU A 27 12.89 19.75 2.58
N LYS A 28 12.82 19.90 1.25
CA LYS A 28 13.90 19.52 0.32
C LYS A 28 15.16 20.36 0.52
N ASP A 29 14.99 21.65 0.74
CA ASP A 29 16.11 22.60 0.91
C ASP A 29 16.61 22.68 2.36
N TYR A 30 16.02 21.89 3.28
CA TYR A 30 16.42 21.91 4.68
C TYR A 30 17.82 21.30 4.87
N PRO A 31 18.75 21.95 5.60
CA PRO A 31 20.15 21.52 5.67
C PRO A 31 20.39 20.13 6.30
N SER A 32 19.50 19.67 7.18
CA SER A 32 19.65 18.40 7.89
C SER A 32 18.62 17.37 7.44
N ARG A 33 19.07 16.43 6.59
CA ARG A 33 18.28 15.28 6.13
C ARG A 33 17.79 14.41 7.29
N ASP A 34 18.61 14.21 8.32
CA ASP A 34 18.25 13.42 9.51
C ASP A 34 17.10 14.07 10.29
N CYS A 35 17.09 15.39 10.41
CA CYS A 35 15.98 16.11 11.04
C CYS A 35 14.70 15.97 10.23
N VAL A 36 14.78 16.10 8.90
CA VAL A 36 13.62 15.93 8.00
C VAL A 36 13.08 14.51 8.08
N GLN A 37 13.97 13.51 8.05
CA GLN A 37 13.61 12.11 8.19
C GLN A 37 12.84 11.84 9.48
N LYS A 38 13.38 12.27 10.64
CA LYS A 38 12.73 12.05 11.94
C LYS A 38 11.31 12.60 12.00
N VAL A 39 11.11 13.85 11.54
CA VAL A 39 9.79 14.48 11.61
C VAL A 39 8.81 13.83 10.62
N LEU A 40 9.28 13.40 9.44
CA LEU A 40 8.45 12.66 8.49
C LEU A 40 8.09 11.26 9.01
N ASP A 41 9.03 10.56 9.63
CA ASP A 41 8.80 9.26 10.28
C ASP A 41 7.74 9.37 11.39
N GLU A 42 7.85 10.37 12.25
CA GLU A 42 6.86 10.66 13.31
C GLU A 42 5.48 10.97 12.73
N ALA A 43 5.42 11.83 11.72
CA ALA A 43 4.16 12.18 11.05
C ALA A 43 3.54 10.97 10.36
N PHE A 44 4.33 10.16 9.65
CA PHE A 44 3.90 8.94 8.99
C PHE A 44 3.33 7.94 9.99
N LEU A 45 4.08 7.64 11.06
CA LEU A 45 3.64 6.70 12.09
C LEU A 45 2.34 7.17 12.75
N SER A 46 2.25 8.45 13.12
CA SER A 46 1.03 9.02 13.72
C SER A 46 -0.20 8.85 12.82
N ARG A 47 -0.05 9.12 11.51
CA ARG A 47 -1.15 8.96 10.56
C ARG A 47 -1.49 7.49 10.30
N LEU A 48 -0.49 6.61 10.26
CA LEU A 48 -0.69 5.17 10.08
C LEU A 48 -1.46 4.57 11.25
N GLU A 49 -1.09 4.90 12.49
CA GLU A 49 -1.82 4.47 13.68
C GLU A 49 -3.26 5.00 13.70
N THR A 50 -3.49 6.25 13.28
CA THR A 50 -4.84 6.80 13.14
C THR A 50 -5.68 5.99 12.15
N VAL A 51 -5.11 5.61 10.99
CA VAL A 51 -5.82 4.78 10.00
C VAL A 51 -6.12 3.40 10.57
N LYS A 52 -5.16 2.77 11.26
CA LYS A 52 -5.37 1.46 11.90
C LYS A 52 -6.49 1.50 12.92
N GLU A 53 -6.52 2.53 13.76
CA GLU A 53 -7.57 2.69 14.77
C GLU A 53 -8.95 2.86 14.14
N LEU A 54 -9.07 3.72 13.13
CA LEU A 54 -10.33 3.96 12.41
C LEU A 54 -10.82 2.70 11.69
N MET A 55 -9.91 1.97 11.05
CA MET A 55 -10.20 0.72 10.35
C MET A 55 -10.58 -0.41 11.31
N GLY A 56 -9.88 -0.55 12.43
CA GLY A 56 -10.19 -1.55 13.46
C GLY A 56 -11.55 -1.29 14.12
N LYS A 57 -11.87 -0.02 14.41
CA LYS A 57 -13.20 0.39 14.89
C LYS A 57 -14.30 0.04 13.89
N TYR A 58 -14.05 0.27 12.60
CA TYR A 58 -15.00 -0.07 11.53
C TYR A 58 -15.19 -1.59 11.39
N ALA A 59 -14.11 -2.37 11.48
CA ALA A 59 -14.14 -3.82 11.30
C ALA A 59 -14.65 -4.61 12.52
N SER A 60 -14.84 -3.96 13.67
CA SER A 60 -15.22 -4.61 14.93
C SER A 60 -16.65 -5.20 14.90
N PRO A 61 -16.87 -6.44 15.41
CA PRO A 61 -18.19 -7.05 15.50
C PRO A 61 -19.13 -6.38 16.52
N ASP A 62 -18.60 -5.71 17.55
CA ASP A 62 -19.38 -5.19 18.68
C ASP A 62 -20.40 -4.10 18.28
N PHE A 63 -20.19 -3.44 17.15
CA PHE A 63 -21.14 -2.47 16.59
C PHE A 63 -22.29 -3.12 15.80
N ARG A 64 -22.30 -4.45 15.63
CA ARG A 64 -23.28 -5.19 14.79
C ARG A 64 -24.60 -5.55 15.49
N VAL A 65 -24.75 -5.35 16.81
CA VAL A 65 -25.85 -5.97 17.61
C VAL A 65 -26.86 -4.99 18.25
N ALA A 66 -26.77 -3.67 18.08
CA ALA A 66 -27.73 -2.72 18.70
C ALA A 66 -28.92 -2.31 17.80
N VAL A 67 -29.90 -1.61 18.37
CA VAL A 67 -31.27 -1.39 17.85
C VAL A 67 -31.47 -0.05 17.11
N ASP A 68 -30.50 0.86 17.13
CA ASP A 68 -30.57 2.14 16.38
C ASP A 68 -29.62 2.11 15.16
N SER A 69 -30.17 2.01 13.95
CA SER A 69 -29.42 1.76 12.72
C SER A 69 -28.76 3.02 12.16
N ASP A 70 -29.42 4.18 12.29
CA ASP A 70 -29.05 5.39 11.55
C ASP A 70 -27.85 6.12 12.18
N GLU A 71 -27.80 6.21 13.52
CA GLU A 71 -26.66 6.82 14.23
C GLU A 71 -25.35 6.03 14.00
N ARG A 72 -25.44 4.69 13.96
CA ARG A 72 -24.29 3.83 13.68
C ARG A 72 -23.77 3.99 12.26
N ASP A 73 -24.67 4.03 11.28
CA ASP A 73 -24.30 4.25 9.88
C ASP A 73 -23.64 5.62 9.70
N ALA A 74 -24.11 6.65 10.41
CA ALA A 74 -23.49 7.97 10.40
C ALA A 74 -22.06 7.95 11.00
N ILE A 75 -21.87 7.29 12.14
CA ILE A 75 -20.54 7.14 12.78
C ILE A 75 -19.58 6.35 11.87
N GLN A 76 -20.06 5.27 11.25
CA GLN A 76 -19.26 4.48 10.31
C GLN A 76 -18.82 5.29 9.10
N ARG A 77 -19.73 6.07 8.50
CA ARG A 77 -19.42 6.97 7.38
C ARG A 77 -18.38 8.02 7.77
N LEU A 78 -18.51 8.61 8.97
CA LEU A 78 -17.55 9.59 9.47
C LEU A 78 -16.16 8.97 9.68
N ASN A 79 -16.09 7.79 10.31
CA ASN A 79 -14.84 7.06 10.52
C ASN A 79 -14.17 6.72 9.19
N LEU A 80 -14.95 6.28 8.19
CA LEU A 80 -14.45 5.98 6.86
C LEU A 80 -13.95 7.24 6.12
N GLN A 81 -14.67 8.35 6.20
CA GLN A 81 -14.24 9.63 5.64
C GLN A 81 -12.94 10.12 6.29
N SER A 82 -12.84 10.00 7.61
CA SER A 82 -11.62 10.30 8.36
C SER A 82 -10.46 9.38 7.95
N ALA A 83 -10.72 8.08 7.73
CA ALA A 83 -9.72 7.13 7.26
C ALA A 83 -9.23 7.52 5.85
N VAL A 84 -10.15 7.83 4.93
CA VAL A 84 -9.81 8.31 3.58
C VAL A 84 -8.94 9.56 3.64
N LEU A 85 -9.28 10.54 4.50
CA LEU A 85 -8.49 11.75 4.67
C LEU A 85 -7.08 11.44 5.19
N ASN A 86 -6.97 10.60 6.21
CA ASN A 86 -5.66 10.21 6.77
C ASN A 86 -4.82 9.40 5.77
N VAL A 87 -5.43 8.56 4.92
CA VAL A 87 -4.70 7.87 3.84
C VAL A 87 -4.23 8.86 2.76
N ARG A 88 -5.00 9.93 2.44
CA ARG A 88 -4.49 11.00 1.57
C ARG A 88 -3.28 11.71 2.17
N HIS A 89 -3.26 11.90 3.49
CA HIS A 89 -2.11 12.46 4.20
C HIS A 89 -0.92 11.52 4.17
N LEU A 90 -1.14 10.21 4.39
CA LEU A 90 -0.10 9.20 4.21
C LEU A 90 0.46 9.23 2.80
N LEU A 91 -0.38 9.24 1.75
CA LEU A 91 0.10 9.30 0.38
C LEU A 91 1.02 10.51 0.14
N TRP A 92 0.62 11.69 0.61
CA TRP A 92 1.45 12.88 0.49
C TRP A 92 2.79 12.73 1.24
N LEU A 93 2.76 12.22 2.49
CA LEU A 93 3.97 11.96 3.28
C LEU A 93 4.89 10.96 2.56
N ILE A 94 4.35 9.86 2.04
CA ILE A 94 5.08 8.83 1.31
C ILE A 94 5.78 9.43 0.10
N GLU A 95 5.08 10.21 -0.72
CA GLU A 95 5.69 10.89 -1.86
C GLU A 95 6.87 11.76 -1.40
N ARG A 96 6.70 12.56 -0.35
CA ARG A 96 7.78 13.41 0.19
C ARG A 96 8.97 12.57 0.68
N MET A 97 8.70 11.51 1.44
CA MET A 97 9.75 10.63 1.96
C MET A 97 10.54 9.96 0.83
N VAL A 98 9.87 9.52 -0.24
CA VAL A 98 10.56 8.93 -1.40
C VAL A 98 11.34 10.00 -2.18
N ASP A 99 10.77 11.18 -2.43
CA ASP A 99 11.43 12.27 -3.17
C ASP A 99 12.72 12.73 -2.47
N MET A 100 12.75 12.68 -1.13
CA MET A 100 13.92 13.01 -0.30
C MET A 100 14.79 11.80 0.06
N LYS A 101 14.45 10.61 -0.45
CA LYS A 101 15.14 9.34 -0.20
C LYS A 101 15.24 8.98 1.30
N VAL A 102 14.21 9.24 2.08
CA VAL A 102 14.15 8.94 3.54
C VAL A 102 13.02 7.97 3.88
N ALA A 103 12.65 7.10 2.93
CA ALA A 103 11.47 6.24 3.04
C ALA A 103 11.74 4.85 3.64
N ASP A 104 12.99 4.49 3.96
CA ASP A 104 13.36 3.11 4.34
C ASP A 104 12.55 2.60 5.56
N ASN A 105 12.43 3.44 6.59
CA ASN A 105 11.67 3.12 7.78
C ASN A 105 10.16 3.08 7.51
N ALA A 106 9.63 3.98 6.68
CA ALA A 106 8.23 3.98 6.28
C ALA A 106 7.85 2.71 5.49
N VAL A 107 8.70 2.24 4.57
CA VAL A 107 8.50 0.96 3.86
C VAL A 107 8.51 -0.21 4.85
N LYS A 108 9.43 -0.21 5.82
CA LYS A 108 9.45 -1.23 6.88
C LYS A 108 8.14 -1.24 7.67
N LEU A 109 7.71 -0.09 8.19
CA LEU A 109 6.46 0.04 8.92
C LEU A 109 5.27 -0.39 8.06
N TRP A 110 5.19 0.04 6.80
CA TRP A 110 4.13 -0.35 5.87
C TRP A 110 4.10 -1.86 5.59
N SER A 111 5.26 -2.53 5.56
CA SER A 111 5.33 -4.00 5.38
C SER A 111 4.80 -4.78 6.58
N GLU A 112 4.74 -4.17 7.77
CA GLU A 112 4.39 -4.79 9.05
C GLU A 112 2.91 -4.56 9.44
N GLN A 113 2.05 -4.35 8.44
CA GLN A 113 0.65 -3.97 8.62
C GLN A 113 -0.36 -5.13 8.54
N ALA A 114 -0.05 -6.28 9.16
CA ALA A 114 -0.89 -7.47 9.07
C ALA A 114 -2.34 -7.27 9.57
N ALA A 115 -2.53 -6.52 10.66
CA ALA A 115 -3.87 -6.23 11.19
C ALA A 115 -4.67 -5.33 10.23
N LEU A 116 -4.05 -4.24 9.75
CA LEU A 116 -4.68 -3.32 8.81
C LEU A 116 -5.04 -4.02 7.50
N THR A 117 -4.16 -4.86 6.96
CA THR A 117 -4.45 -5.58 5.71
C THR A 117 -5.56 -6.61 5.89
N ALA A 118 -5.70 -7.22 7.06
CA ALA A 118 -6.83 -8.09 7.38
C ALA A 118 -8.16 -7.31 7.48
N ASP A 119 -8.15 -6.15 8.15
CA ASP A 119 -9.35 -5.31 8.27
C ASP A 119 -9.78 -4.71 6.92
N LEU A 120 -8.81 -4.31 6.09
CA LEU A 120 -9.07 -3.90 4.71
C LEU A 120 -9.67 -5.05 3.90
N GLN A 121 -9.12 -6.27 3.97
CA GLN A 121 -9.72 -7.40 3.26
C GLN A 121 -11.16 -7.68 3.69
N LYS A 122 -11.47 -7.63 4.99
CA LYS A 122 -12.84 -7.80 5.49
C LYS A 122 -13.77 -6.71 4.96
N LEU A 123 -13.34 -5.45 5.03
CA LEU A 123 -14.08 -4.31 4.50
C LEU A 123 -14.38 -4.48 3.00
N LEU A 124 -13.36 -4.88 2.25
CA LEU A 124 -13.41 -4.92 0.80
C LEU A 124 -14.17 -6.14 0.25
N ASN A 125 -14.24 -7.25 0.99
CA ASN A 125 -14.99 -8.42 0.55
C ASN A 125 -16.51 -8.32 0.79
N ASP A 126 -16.97 -7.35 1.58
CA ASP A 126 -18.38 -7.21 1.92
C ASP A 126 -19.13 -6.34 0.90
N VAL A 127 -19.97 -7.00 0.09
CA VAL A 127 -20.68 -6.43 -1.08
C VAL A 127 -21.67 -5.32 -0.70
N ASP A 128 -22.27 -5.39 0.48
CA ASP A 128 -23.25 -4.40 0.94
C ASP A 128 -22.57 -3.21 1.62
N MET A 129 -21.39 -3.42 2.21
CA MET A 129 -20.60 -2.35 2.80
C MET A 129 -19.96 -1.43 1.75
N TRP A 130 -19.44 -1.94 0.63
CA TRP A 130 -18.69 -1.09 -0.31
C TRP A 130 -19.53 -0.16 -1.17
N LYS A 131 -20.83 -0.44 -1.39
CA LYS A 131 -21.71 0.49 -2.12
C LYS A 131 -21.81 1.86 -1.42
N ASN A 132 -21.59 1.88 -0.11
CA ASN A 132 -21.55 3.09 0.73
C ASN A 132 -20.12 3.62 0.94
N ILE A 133 -19.09 2.86 0.54
CA ILE A 133 -17.70 3.29 0.61
C ILE A 133 -17.46 4.29 -0.51
N THR A 134 -17.04 5.50 -0.15
CA THR A 134 -16.49 6.43 -1.14
C THR A 134 -15.35 5.70 -1.86
N PRO A 135 -15.33 5.62 -3.21
CA PRO A 135 -14.37 4.81 -3.98
C PRO A 135 -12.88 5.21 -3.77
N GLY A 136 -12.61 6.21 -2.93
CA GLY A 136 -11.28 6.70 -2.63
C GLY A 136 -10.42 5.74 -1.80
N LEU A 137 -10.96 5.03 -0.79
CA LEU A 137 -10.10 4.29 0.14
C LEU A 137 -9.26 3.19 -0.54
N PRO A 138 -9.86 2.24 -1.31
CA PRO A 138 -9.09 1.17 -1.95
C PRO A 138 -8.07 1.74 -2.94
N VAL A 139 -8.49 2.75 -3.72
CA VAL A 139 -7.63 3.42 -4.70
C VAL A 139 -6.44 4.11 -4.02
N LEU A 140 -6.67 4.82 -2.93
CA LEU A 140 -5.60 5.53 -2.21
C LEU A 140 -4.62 4.57 -1.54
N VAL A 141 -5.11 3.49 -0.93
CA VAL A 141 -4.26 2.46 -0.33
C VAL A 141 -3.41 1.77 -1.41
N THR A 142 -4.00 1.42 -2.55
CA THR A 142 -3.25 0.89 -3.71
C THR A 142 -2.17 1.87 -4.16
N ARG A 143 -2.47 3.18 -4.24
CA ARG A 143 -1.47 4.21 -4.60
C ARG A 143 -0.34 4.34 -3.58
N CYS A 144 -0.64 4.27 -2.28
CA CYS A 144 0.38 4.28 -1.23
C CYS A 144 1.33 3.09 -1.39
N THR A 145 0.79 1.89 -1.52
CA THR A 145 1.57 0.66 -1.71
C THR A 145 2.37 0.71 -3.00
N LEU A 146 1.77 1.16 -4.10
CA LEU A 146 2.43 1.31 -5.39
C LEU A 146 3.60 2.32 -5.34
N ARG A 147 3.45 3.46 -4.66
CA ARG A 147 4.56 4.41 -4.52
C ARG A 147 5.73 3.79 -3.77
N PHE A 148 5.46 3.01 -2.72
CA PHE A 148 6.51 2.28 -2.00
C PHE A 148 7.16 1.20 -2.86
N THR A 149 6.38 0.33 -3.53
CA THR A 149 6.95 -0.74 -4.36
C THR A 149 7.79 -0.19 -5.51
N ASN A 150 7.32 0.86 -6.18
CA ASN A 150 8.10 1.58 -7.20
C ASN A 150 9.43 2.11 -6.64
N SER A 151 9.41 2.73 -5.46
CA SER A 151 10.65 3.23 -4.84
C SER A 151 11.65 2.12 -4.53
N VAL A 152 11.18 0.93 -4.17
CA VAL A 152 12.02 -0.24 -3.89
C VAL A 152 12.58 -0.83 -5.19
N VAL A 153 11.75 -0.97 -6.22
CA VAL A 153 12.17 -1.48 -7.55
C VAL A 153 13.20 -0.56 -8.19
N ASN A 154 12.97 0.76 -8.13
CA ASN A 154 13.85 1.76 -8.74
C ASN A 154 15.13 2.00 -7.95
N GLY A 155 15.30 1.38 -6.77
CA GLY A 155 16.44 1.58 -5.89
C GLY A 155 16.47 2.95 -5.20
N GLU A 156 15.34 3.67 -5.19
CA GLU A 156 15.18 4.92 -4.42
C GLU A 156 15.13 4.64 -2.91
N THR A 157 14.63 3.47 -2.53
CA THR A 157 14.52 2.99 -1.14
C THR A 157 15.16 1.61 -1.01
N LEU A 158 16.15 1.48 -0.11
CA LEU A 158 16.94 0.25 0.02
C LEU A 158 16.55 -0.50 1.29
N VAL A 159 15.72 -1.53 1.11
CA VAL A 159 15.22 -2.34 2.23
C VAL A 159 15.75 -3.79 2.23
N PRO A 160 15.99 -4.38 3.41
CA PRO A 160 16.44 -5.76 3.52
C PRO A 160 15.47 -6.75 2.84
N ARG A 161 15.99 -7.93 2.50
CA ARG A 161 15.19 -9.06 1.97
C ARG A 161 13.91 -9.28 2.77
N GLN A 162 14.01 -9.33 4.10
CA GLN A 162 12.86 -9.59 4.97
C GLN A 162 11.74 -8.56 4.80
N VAL A 163 12.08 -7.27 4.65
CA VAL A 163 11.10 -6.20 4.44
C VAL A 163 10.46 -6.32 3.06
N ARG A 164 11.24 -6.59 2.01
CA ARG A 164 10.71 -6.85 0.66
C ARG A 164 9.73 -8.02 0.63
N THR A 165 10.07 -9.13 1.29
CA THR A 165 9.20 -10.31 1.41
C THR A 165 7.91 -9.96 2.16
N LYS A 166 8.00 -9.30 3.32
CA LYS A 166 6.82 -8.87 4.11
C LYS A 166 5.93 -7.89 3.33
N LEU A 167 6.53 -6.96 2.59
CA LEU A 167 5.81 -5.96 1.81
C LEU A 167 4.89 -6.64 0.79
N VAL A 168 5.42 -7.58 0.01
CA VAL A 168 4.61 -8.35 -0.95
C VAL A 168 3.58 -9.21 -0.21
N ARG A 169 4.02 -10.00 0.79
CA ARG A 169 3.14 -10.95 1.50
C ARG A 169 1.95 -10.28 2.19
N SER A 170 2.15 -9.13 2.84
CA SER A 170 1.09 -8.44 3.57
C SER A 170 0.08 -7.77 2.64
N TRP A 171 0.52 -7.22 1.51
CA TRP A 171 -0.31 -6.36 0.64
C TRP A 171 -0.88 -7.06 -0.59
N LEU A 172 -0.31 -8.20 -1.01
CA LEU A 172 -0.84 -9.01 -2.11
C LEU A 172 -2.31 -9.43 -1.90
N PRO A 173 -2.75 -9.88 -0.70
CA PRO A 173 -4.17 -10.21 -0.48
C PRO A 173 -5.11 -9.01 -0.63
N VAL A 174 -4.68 -7.81 -0.23
CA VAL A 174 -5.47 -6.57 -0.41
C VAL A 174 -5.62 -6.23 -1.89
N LEU A 175 -4.55 -6.32 -2.68
CA LEU A 175 -4.59 -6.13 -4.13
C LEU A 175 -5.56 -7.10 -4.81
N ASN A 176 -5.57 -8.37 -4.38
CA ASN A 176 -6.47 -9.40 -4.91
C ASN A 176 -7.95 -9.05 -4.71
N VAL A 177 -8.32 -8.36 -3.64
CA VAL A 177 -9.70 -7.90 -3.44
C VAL A 177 -9.97 -6.59 -4.21
N CYS A 178 -9.03 -5.63 -4.15
CA CYS A 178 -9.16 -4.34 -4.85
C CYS A 178 -9.39 -4.49 -6.36
N ARG A 179 -8.76 -5.48 -7.01
CA ARG A 179 -8.93 -5.71 -8.45
C ARG A 179 -10.34 -6.17 -8.83
N ASN A 180 -11.00 -6.93 -7.96
CA ASN A 180 -12.35 -7.43 -8.18
C ASN A 180 -13.41 -6.34 -8.02
N MET A 181 -13.13 -5.32 -7.18
CA MET A 181 -14.04 -4.20 -6.96
C MET A 181 -14.22 -3.28 -8.16
N VAL A 182 -13.16 -3.08 -8.94
CA VAL A 182 -13.19 -2.19 -10.12
C VAL A 182 -13.82 -2.91 -11.34
N GLN A 183 -14.23 -4.18 -11.18
CA GLN A 183 -14.87 -4.99 -12.22
C GLN A 183 -16.37 -5.31 -12.01
N PRO A 184 -17.30 -4.36 -11.75
CA PRO A 184 -18.73 -4.70 -11.81
C PRO A 184 -19.27 -4.79 -13.24
N MET A 185 -18.56 -4.29 -14.27
CA MET A 185 -19.12 -4.15 -15.62
C MET A 185 -18.16 -4.66 -16.69
N GLN A 186 -18.50 -5.83 -17.26
CA GLN A 186 -18.46 -6.26 -18.68
C GLN A 186 -17.33 -5.79 -19.65
N CYS A 187 -16.32 -5.07 -19.20
CA CYS A 187 -15.23 -4.53 -19.98
C CYS A 187 -13.97 -4.88 -19.20
N GLY A 188 -13.17 -5.84 -19.67
CA GLY A 188 -12.04 -6.44 -18.97
C GLY A 188 -10.86 -5.52 -18.61
N TYR A 189 -11.07 -4.20 -18.47
CA TYR A 189 -10.05 -3.23 -18.13
C TYR A 189 -9.75 -3.27 -16.62
N LYS A 190 -8.51 -3.68 -16.29
CA LYS A 190 -7.96 -3.60 -14.93
C LYS A 190 -7.75 -2.12 -14.56
N SER A 191 -7.92 -1.77 -13.29
CA SER A 191 -7.45 -0.47 -12.78
C SER A 191 -5.95 -0.34 -13.07
N PRO A 192 -5.48 0.75 -13.71
CA PRO A 192 -4.09 0.89 -14.12
C PRO A 192 -3.13 0.78 -12.92
N ASN A 193 -3.50 1.38 -11.78
CA ASN A 193 -2.72 1.29 -10.54
C ASN A 193 -2.63 -0.15 -9.99
N CYS A 194 -3.68 -0.95 -10.15
CA CYS A 194 -3.67 -2.34 -9.70
C CYS A 194 -2.74 -3.19 -10.58
N GLN A 195 -2.81 -3.01 -11.91
CA GLN A 195 -1.92 -3.71 -12.84
C GLN A 195 -0.45 -3.32 -12.61
N GLU A 196 -0.15 -2.03 -12.46
CA GLU A 196 1.21 -1.57 -12.15
C GLU A 196 1.70 -2.14 -10.80
N LEU A 197 0.80 -2.25 -9.82
CA LEU A 197 1.14 -2.89 -8.54
C LEU A 197 1.42 -4.40 -8.66
N GLU A 198 0.68 -5.12 -9.51
CA GLU A 198 0.99 -6.52 -9.84
C GLU A 198 2.41 -6.63 -10.41
N GLU A 199 2.76 -5.78 -11.39
CA GLU A 199 4.07 -5.77 -12.03
C GLU A 199 5.21 -5.46 -11.04
N THR A 200 5.05 -4.44 -10.21
CA THR A 200 6.07 -4.07 -9.20
C THR A 200 6.23 -5.15 -8.12
N PHE A 201 5.17 -5.83 -7.69
CA PHE A 201 5.29 -6.99 -6.82
C PHE A 201 6.08 -8.13 -7.48
N LEU A 202 5.80 -8.45 -8.74
CA LEU A 202 6.55 -9.49 -9.47
C LEU A 202 8.03 -9.11 -9.65
N GLN A 203 8.34 -7.84 -9.89
CA GLN A 203 9.70 -7.34 -9.93
C GLN A 203 10.39 -7.51 -8.57
N ILE A 204 9.75 -7.12 -7.46
CA ILE A 204 10.30 -7.35 -6.11
C ILE A 204 10.53 -8.85 -5.86
N ILE A 205 9.55 -9.70 -6.16
CA ILE A 205 9.65 -11.17 -6.02
C ILE A 205 10.86 -11.72 -6.81
N SER A 206 11.11 -11.21 -8.02
CA SER A 206 12.24 -11.64 -8.85
C SER A 206 13.62 -11.37 -8.23
N THR A 207 13.69 -10.46 -7.25
CA THR A 207 14.92 -10.13 -6.51
C THR A 207 15.10 -10.96 -5.22
N LEU A 208 14.12 -11.77 -4.83
CA LEU A 208 14.16 -12.62 -3.63
C LEU A 208 14.79 -13.99 -3.96
N PRO A 209 15.36 -14.72 -2.97
CA PRO A 209 15.84 -16.08 -3.16
C PRO A 209 14.76 -17.02 -3.71
N VAL A 210 15.18 -18.07 -4.41
CA VAL A 210 14.29 -18.97 -5.18
C VAL A 210 13.14 -19.52 -4.32
N THR A 211 13.41 -19.88 -3.07
CA THR A 211 12.41 -20.42 -2.13
C THR A 211 11.35 -19.39 -1.76
N ASP A 212 11.75 -18.18 -1.38
CA ASP A 212 10.82 -17.09 -1.02
C ASP A 212 10.01 -16.65 -2.24
N ALA A 213 10.67 -16.58 -3.39
CA ALA A 213 10.02 -16.21 -4.64
C ALA A 213 8.98 -17.26 -5.06
N GLN A 214 9.24 -18.56 -4.82
CA GLN A 214 8.29 -19.62 -5.12
C GLN A 214 6.98 -19.45 -4.33
N GLU A 215 7.08 -19.26 -3.01
CA GLU A 215 5.93 -19.10 -2.12
C GLU A 215 5.05 -17.91 -2.56
N LEU A 216 5.67 -16.77 -2.89
CA LEU A 216 4.94 -15.57 -3.29
C LEU A 216 4.38 -15.66 -4.72
N LEU A 217 5.10 -16.27 -5.66
CA LEU A 217 4.61 -16.47 -7.02
C LEU A 217 3.37 -17.36 -7.05
N GLN A 218 3.33 -18.40 -6.22
CA GLN A 218 2.13 -19.25 -6.10
C GLN A 218 0.90 -18.43 -5.68
N GLN A 219 1.07 -17.46 -4.77
CA GLN A 219 -0.02 -16.56 -4.37
C GLN A 219 -0.41 -15.57 -5.48
N CYS A 220 0.52 -15.24 -6.39
CA CYS A 220 0.26 -14.39 -7.56
C CYS A 220 -0.51 -15.10 -8.67
N LEU A 221 -0.75 -16.41 -8.59
CA LEU A 221 -1.60 -17.12 -9.57
C LEU A 221 -3.02 -16.56 -9.62
N GLY A 222 -3.50 -15.96 -8.52
CA GLY A 222 -4.76 -15.22 -8.51
C GLY A 222 -4.81 -14.05 -9.49
N PHE A 223 -3.66 -13.56 -9.99
CA PHE A 223 -3.61 -12.53 -11.02
C PHE A 223 -4.14 -13.02 -12.36
N SER A 224 -3.97 -14.31 -12.66
CA SER A 224 -4.51 -14.92 -13.87
C SER A 224 -6.03 -14.79 -13.85
N THR A 225 -6.55 -13.82 -14.61
CA THR A 225 -7.97 -13.75 -14.93
C THR A 225 -8.30 -14.86 -15.94
N ARG A 226 -9.58 -14.97 -16.33
CA ARG A 226 -10.13 -16.07 -17.12
C ARG A 226 -9.36 -16.41 -18.42
N ASN A 227 -8.47 -15.53 -18.91
CA ASN A 227 -7.55 -15.79 -20.01
C ASN A 227 -6.07 -15.58 -19.59
N VAL A 228 -5.19 -16.50 -19.98
CA VAL A 228 -3.73 -16.44 -19.78
C VAL A 228 -3.11 -15.26 -20.55
N ASP A 229 -3.72 -14.87 -21.67
CA ASP A 229 -3.28 -13.72 -22.47
C ASP A 229 -3.41 -12.38 -21.73
N ASP A 230 -4.21 -12.31 -20.65
CA ASP A 230 -4.46 -11.09 -19.89
C ASP A 230 -3.32 -10.74 -18.89
N CYS A 231 -2.31 -11.61 -18.74
CA CYS A 231 -1.27 -11.48 -17.72
C CYS A 231 0.15 -11.83 -18.21
N PRO A 232 0.67 -11.16 -19.27
CA PRO A 232 2.01 -11.44 -19.80
C PRO A 232 3.13 -11.21 -18.76
N HIS A 233 2.94 -10.26 -17.83
CA HIS A 233 3.83 -9.99 -16.71
C HIS A 233 3.98 -11.18 -15.76
N LEU A 234 2.87 -11.88 -15.46
CA LEU A 234 2.88 -13.07 -14.61
C LEU A 234 3.65 -14.21 -15.27
N VAL A 235 3.41 -14.46 -16.57
CA VAL A 235 4.13 -15.48 -17.34
C VAL A 235 5.63 -15.19 -17.36
N ALA A 236 6.03 -13.92 -17.56
CA ALA A 236 7.43 -13.52 -17.54
C ALA A 236 8.09 -13.77 -16.17
N ALA A 237 7.37 -13.50 -15.07
CA ALA A 237 7.86 -13.74 -13.72
C ALA A 237 8.09 -15.23 -13.43
N PHE A 238 7.14 -16.11 -13.79
CA PHE A 238 7.31 -17.56 -13.67
C PHE A 238 8.46 -18.08 -14.52
N LYS A 239 8.57 -17.66 -15.79
CA LYS A 239 9.71 -18.03 -16.67
C LYS A 239 11.05 -17.64 -16.05
N THR A 240 11.12 -16.44 -15.46
CA THR A 240 12.32 -15.97 -14.76
C THR A 240 12.63 -16.84 -13.55
N TRP A 241 11.63 -17.19 -12.75
CA TRP A 241 11.79 -18.08 -11.60
C TRP A 241 12.25 -19.48 -12.01
N PHE A 242 11.61 -20.12 -13.00
CA PHE A 242 12.00 -21.44 -13.49
C PHE A 242 13.47 -21.46 -13.95
N ARG A 243 13.91 -20.42 -14.67
CA ARG A 243 15.32 -20.28 -15.08
C ARG A 243 16.27 -20.19 -13.89
N ARG A 244 15.87 -19.50 -12.81
CA ARG A 244 16.69 -19.37 -11.59
C ARG A 244 16.71 -20.67 -10.78
N ALA A 245 15.57 -21.36 -10.67
CA ALA A 245 15.44 -22.63 -9.96
C ALA A 245 16.20 -23.78 -10.64
N GLY A 246 16.19 -23.82 -11.99
CA GLY A 246 16.91 -24.83 -12.76
C GLY A 246 18.44 -24.68 -12.76
N ARG A 247 18.99 -23.60 -12.19
CA ARG A 247 20.44 -23.35 -12.07
C ARG A 247 21.04 -23.89 -10.76
N ALA A 248 20.51 -24.98 -10.21
CA ALA A 248 21.10 -25.64 -9.04
C ALA A 248 22.62 -25.81 -9.22
N PRO A 249 23.44 -25.64 -8.17
CA PRO A 249 24.87 -25.39 -8.30
C PRO A 249 25.58 -26.60 -8.93
N GLN A 250 26.11 -26.43 -10.15
CA GLN A 250 27.04 -27.38 -10.77
C GLN A 250 28.44 -27.33 -10.12
N GLY A 251 28.53 -27.34 -8.78
CA GLY A 251 29.79 -27.04 -8.10
C GLY A 251 29.92 -27.56 -6.67
N ALA A 252 29.36 -28.73 -6.38
CA ALA A 252 29.65 -29.48 -5.16
C ALA A 252 29.89 -30.96 -5.50
N GLU A 253 30.76 -31.22 -6.47
CA GLU A 253 31.43 -32.51 -6.64
C GLU A 253 32.93 -32.23 -6.77
N ASN A 254 33.63 -32.50 -5.66
CA ASN A 254 35.02 -32.98 -5.49
C ASN A 254 35.60 -32.47 -4.17
#